data_AF-A0A6G3BFG7-F1
#
_entry.id   AF-A0A6G3BFG7-F1
#
_cell.length_a   1.000
_cell.length_b   1.000
_cell.length_c   1.000
_cell.angle_alpha   90.00
_cell.angle_beta   90.00
_cell.angle_gamma   90.00
#
_symmetry.space_group_name_H-M   'P 1'
#
loop_
_entity.id
_entity.type
_entity.pdbx_description
1 polymer ?
#
loop_
_entity_poly.entity_id
_entity_poly.type
_entity_poly.pdbx_seq_one_letter_code
_entity_poly.pdbx_strand_id
1 'polypeptide(L)'
;MPWCSTARLLHLRSGAAQLDRLEKGTTGLGTADALLALDCSAERHHVGTFQVPGDVNDLDFPLPGVRLESTNVIEGDGANGVACITRITTGPGVTDYVTHEQECTYSTFGIHVGQGDRLAFFGEGQNISVHLSDCRNDVGRPGAEITIGLAVSPYRVLTIPKGVAHTLDGLGGVVTRDEPVW
;
A
#
# COMPACT_ATOMS: atom_id res chain seq x y z
N MET A 1 13.40 22.39 10.38
CA MET A 1 13.04 22.16 8.97
C MET A 1 12.97 20.66 8.78
N PRO A 2 11.79 20.03 8.61
CA PRO A 2 11.74 18.61 8.32
C PRO A 2 11.57 18.40 6.82
N TRP A 3 12.52 17.66 6.24
CA TRP A 3 12.48 17.15 4.88
C TRP A 3 12.02 15.70 4.97
N CYS A 4 10.79 15.42 4.55
CA CYS A 4 10.36 14.05 4.29
C CYS A 4 10.63 13.78 2.80
N SER A 5 11.56 12.87 2.51
CA SER A 5 11.99 12.53 1.13
C SER A 5 10.79 12.15 0.27
N THR A 6 10.47 13.00 -0.69
CA THR A 6 9.37 12.80 -1.64
C THR A 6 9.85 11.90 -2.77
N ALA A 7 9.21 10.74 -2.96
CA ALA A 7 9.32 10.00 -4.22
C ALA A 7 8.73 10.86 -5.35
N ARG A 8 9.51 11.04 -6.40
CA ARG A 8 9.27 12.00 -7.49
C ARG A 8 8.09 11.54 -8.36
N LEU A 9 6.91 12.12 -8.14
CA LEU A 9 5.72 11.93 -8.98
C LEU A 9 5.89 12.64 -10.34
N LEU A 10 5.68 11.92 -11.44
CA LEU A 10 5.57 12.50 -12.78
C LEU A 10 4.34 13.42 -12.81
N HIS A 11 4.56 14.73 -12.88
CA HIS A 11 3.50 15.72 -13.11
C HIS A 11 3.05 15.67 -14.59
N LEU A 12 1.87 15.11 -14.84
CA LEU A 12 1.11 15.46 -16.05
C LEU A 12 0.39 16.79 -15.76
N ARG A 13 0.94 17.90 -16.26
CA ARG A 13 0.25 19.19 -16.30
C ARG A 13 -0.79 19.14 -17.42
N SER A 14 -2.08 19.13 -17.09
CA SER A 14 -3.11 19.58 -18.04
C SER A 14 -3.41 21.05 -17.77
N GLY A 15 -2.87 21.92 -18.62
CA GLY A 15 -3.27 23.32 -18.67
C GLY A 15 -4.70 23.42 -19.23
N ALA A 16 -5.60 24.02 -18.47
CA ALA A 16 -6.88 24.48 -19.01
C ALA A 16 -6.61 25.77 -19.81
N ALA A 17 -6.45 25.63 -21.12
CA ALA A 17 -6.51 26.75 -22.04
C ALA A 17 -7.98 27.07 -22.32
N GLN A 18 -8.40 28.24 -21.88
CA GLN A 18 -9.63 28.91 -22.26
C GLN A 18 -9.55 29.29 -23.74
N LEU A 19 -10.44 28.76 -24.57
CA LEU A 19 -10.64 29.25 -25.95
C LEU A 19 -12.12 29.42 -26.25
N ASP A 20 -12.43 30.66 -26.59
CA ASP A 20 -13.72 31.18 -27.04
C ASP A 20 -14.12 30.64 -28.43
N ARG A 21 -15.45 30.61 -28.63
CA ARG A 21 -16.26 30.49 -29.86
C ARG A 21 -15.54 30.40 -31.22
N LEU A 22 -15.99 29.43 -32.03
CA LEU A 22 -16.41 29.68 -33.42
C LEU A 22 -17.44 28.63 -33.91
N GLU A 23 -18.41 29.09 -34.70
CA GLU A 23 -19.62 28.38 -35.15
C GLU A 23 -19.43 27.38 -36.31
N LYS A 24 -20.35 26.41 -36.36
CA LYS A 24 -21.00 25.72 -37.53
C LYS A 24 -20.16 24.92 -38.53
N GLY A 25 -20.53 23.64 -38.69
CA GLY A 25 -20.25 22.81 -39.88
C GLY A 25 -20.75 21.36 -39.72
N THR A 26 -21.30 20.80 -40.79
CA THR A 26 -22.24 19.66 -40.83
C THR A 26 -21.57 18.32 -41.20
N THR A 27 -22.20 17.20 -40.78
CA THR A 27 -22.15 15.79 -41.31
C THR A 27 -20.90 14.91 -41.15
N GLY A 28 -21.12 13.70 -40.59
CA GLY A 28 -20.51 12.46 -41.11
C GLY A 28 -19.85 11.50 -40.10
N LEU A 29 -20.55 10.39 -39.84
CA LEU A 29 -20.09 9.01 -39.56
C LEU A 29 -18.97 8.71 -38.51
N GLY A 30 -19.34 7.83 -37.56
CA GLY A 30 -18.55 6.72 -36.95
C GLY A 30 -17.09 6.98 -36.57
N THR A 31 -16.65 6.83 -35.33
CA THR A 31 -16.88 5.79 -34.34
C THR A 31 -16.75 6.46 -32.98
N ALA A 32 -17.74 6.34 -32.12
CA ALA A 32 -17.60 6.75 -30.73
C ALA A 32 -16.61 5.78 -30.08
N ASP A 33 -15.32 6.15 -30.08
CA ASP A 33 -14.39 5.74 -29.04
C ASP A 33 -15.01 6.20 -27.73
N ALA A 34 -15.81 5.31 -27.15
CA ALA A 34 -16.17 5.38 -25.75
C ALA A 34 -14.88 5.14 -24.97
N LEU A 35 -14.07 6.19 -24.87
CA LEU A 35 -13.28 6.42 -23.67
C LEU A 35 -14.26 6.29 -22.52
N LEU A 36 -14.31 5.10 -21.93
CA LEU A 36 -14.82 4.89 -20.59
C LEU A 36 -14.00 5.83 -19.72
N ALA A 37 -14.47 7.07 -19.59
CA ALA A 37 -14.11 7.90 -18.47
C ALA A 37 -14.35 7.00 -17.27
N LEU A 38 -13.27 6.65 -16.55
CA LEU A 38 -13.40 6.02 -15.25
C LEU A 38 -14.39 6.90 -14.51
N ASP A 39 -15.55 6.34 -14.23
CA ASP A 39 -16.55 7.03 -13.45
C ASP A 39 -15.97 7.17 -12.05
N CYS A 40 -15.34 8.32 -11.79
CA CYS A 40 -14.80 8.68 -10.48
C CYS A 40 -15.92 8.82 -9.42
N SER A 41 -17.18 8.60 -9.79
CA SER A 41 -18.33 8.57 -8.89
C SER A 41 -18.72 7.15 -8.41
N ALA A 42 -18.02 6.10 -8.82
CA ALA A 42 -18.22 4.77 -8.23
C ALA A 42 -18.03 4.88 -6.71
N GLU A 43 -19.12 4.67 -5.96
CA GLU A 43 -19.11 4.75 -4.50
C GLU A 43 -18.01 3.81 -3.97
N ARG A 44 -17.05 4.39 -3.25
CA ARG A 44 -16.02 3.62 -2.54
C ARG A 44 -16.72 2.68 -1.57
N HIS A 45 -16.64 1.39 -1.86
CA HIS A 45 -17.34 0.39 -1.06
C HIS A 45 -16.39 -0.10 0.04
N HIS A 46 -16.47 0.53 1.22
CA HIS A 46 -15.76 0.07 2.42
C HIS A 46 -16.36 -1.27 2.87
N VAL A 47 -15.61 -2.34 2.65
CA VAL A 47 -16.00 -3.71 2.98
C VAL A 47 -15.91 -3.94 4.50
N GLY A 48 -14.95 -3.31 5.18
CA GLY A 48 -14.86 -3.38 6.64
C GLY A 48 -13.51 -3.04 7.24
N THR A 49 -13.49 -3.04 8.57
CA THR A 49 -12.30 -2.83 9.39
C THR A 49 -12.01 -4.10 10.19
N PHE A 50 -10.79 -4.60 10.09
CA PHE A 50 -10.35 -5.89 10.66
C PHE A 50 -9.26 -5.64 11.69
N GLN A 51 -9.45 -6.12 12.91
CA GLN A 51 -8.44 -6.05 13.97
C GLN A 51 -7.74 -7.41 14.06
N VAL A 52 -6.43 -7.42 13.89
CA VAL A 52 -5.61 -8.64 13.95
C VAL A 52 -5.08 -8.79 15.37
N PRO A 53 -5.42 -9.90 16.06
CA PRO A 53 -4.83 -10.21 17.36
C PRO A 53 -3.28 -10.29 17.29
N GLY A 54 -2.63 -9.99 18.41
CA GLY A 54 -1.16 -9.93 18.47
C GLY A 54 -0.47 -11.28 18.27
N ASP A 55 -1.16 -12.39 18.56
CA ASP A 55 -0.70 -13.77 18.44
C ASP A 55 -1.02 -14.42 17.08
N VAL A 56 -1.72 -13.69 16.18
CA VAL A 56 -2.09 -14.19 14.85
C VAL A 56 -1.05 -13.74 13.81
N ASN A 57 -0.34 -14.70 13.22
CA ASN A 57 0.65 -14.43 12.17
C ASN A 57 0.16 -14.75 10.75
N ASP A 58 -0.87 -15.59 10.63
CA ASP A 58 -1.44 -16.03 9.35
C ASP A 58 -2.91 -15.66 9.29
N LEU A 59 -3.31 -14.89 8.28
CA LEU A 59 -4.70 -14.45 8.11
C LEU A 59 -4.95 -13.98 6.68
N ASP A 60 -6.00 -14.50 6.04
CA ASP A 60 -6.49 -13.99 4.76
C ASP A 60 -7.50 -12.85 4.95
N PHE A 61 -7.45 -11.85 4.06
CA PHE A 61 -8.39 -10.74 4.06
C PHE A 61 -9.36 -10.80 2.87
N PRO A 62 -10.49 -10.07 2.93
CA PRO A 62 -11.50 -10.11 1.86
C PRO A 62 -11.04 -9.55 0.50
N LEU A 63 -9.89 -8.86 0.43
CA LEU A 63 -9.30 -8.45 -0.84
C LEU A 63 -8.43 -9.58 -1.41
N PRO A 64 -8.70 -10.07 -2.64
CA PRO A 64 -8.02 -11.25 -3.19
C PRO A 64 -6.49 -11.12 -3.18
N GLY A 65 -5.84 -12.04 -2.47
CA GLY A 65 -4.37 -12.14 -2.36
C GLY A 65 -3.75 -11.31 -1.25
N VAL A 66 -4.52 -10.42 -0.59
CA VAL A 66 -4.07 -9.70 0.61
C VAL A 66 -4.11 -10.67 1.78
N ARG A 67 -2.96 -10.87 2.44
CA ARG A 67 -2.83 -11.81 3.56
C ARG A 67 -1.65 -11.49 4.47
N LEU A 68 -1.76 -11.91 5.72
CA LEU A 68 -0.62 -12.06 6.63
C LEU A 68 -0.06 -13.48 6.52
N GLU A 69 1.26 -13.59 6.53
CA GLU A 69 1.98 -14.85 6.51
C GLU A 69 3.08 -14.86 7.57
N SER A 70 3.23 -15.99 8.26
CA SER A 70 4.33 -16.24 9.19
C SER A 70 5.70 -16.11 8.50
N THR A 71 6.66 -15.49 9.20
CA THR A 71 8.06 -15.41 8.76
C THR A 71 8.95 -16.32 9.60
N ASN A 72 10.03 -16.82 8.99
CA ASN A 72 11.05 -17.55 9.73
C ASN A 72 12.01 -16.57 10.40
N VAL A 73 11.75 -16.31 11.68
CA VAL A 73 12.59 -15.49 12.55
C VAL A 73 13.56 -16.37 13.33
N ILE A 74 14.84 -16.06 13.25
CA ILE A 74 15.86 -16.57 14.16
C ILE A 74 16.31 -15.41 15.01
N GLU A 75 16.15 -15.55 16.32
CA GLU A 75 16.65 -14.59 17.30
C GLU A 75 18.03 -15.01 17.78
N GLY A 76 18.88 -14.02 18.02
CA GLY A 76 20.17 -14.23 18.66
C GLY A 76 20.62 -12.96 19.36
N ASP A 77 21.55 -13.12 20.29
CA ASP A 77 22.15 -11.99 20.98
C ASP A 77 23.36 -11.47 20.19
N GLY A 78 23.41 -10.16 20.02
CA GLY A 78 24.61 -9.45 19.60
C GLY A 78 25.68 -9.48 20.70
N ALA A 79 26.88 -8.98 20.38
CA ALA A 79 28.00 -8.99 21.32
C ALA A 79 27.60 -8.41 22.69
N ASN A 80 27.75 -9.22 23.74
CA ASN A 80 27.44 -8.92 25.14
C ASN A 80 25.97 -8.65 25.47
N GLY A 81 25.01 -9.11 24.65
CA GLY A 81 23.56 -8.95 24.94
C GLY A 81 23.04 -7.51 24.78
N VAL A 82 23.84 -6.63 24.15
CA VAL A 82 23.50 -5.20 23.94
C VAL A 82 22.54 -5.02 22.75
N ALA A 83 22.39 -6.04 21.90
CA ALA A 83 21.50 -6.00 20.76
C ALA A 83 20.78 -7.34 20.59
N CYS A 84 19.48 -7.31 20.28
CA CYS A 84 18.77 -8.46 19.74
C CYS A 84 18.95 -8.46 18.21
N ILE A 85 19.38 -9.59 17.66
CA ILE A 85 19.49 -9.82 16.22
C ILE A 85 18.29 -10.66 15.79
N THR A 86 17.38 -10.04 15.05
CA THR A 86 16.26 -10.72 14.41
C THR A 86 16.61 -11.00 12.96
N ARG A 87 16.91 -12.26 12.64
CA ARG A 87 17.17 -12.70 11.25
C ARG A 87 15.92 -13.27 10.64
N ILE A 88 15.40 -12.59 9.61
CA ILE A 88 14.30 -13.11 8.79
C ILE A 88 14.89 -13.78 7.55
N THR A 89 14.63 -15.08 7.37
CA THR A 89 15.36 -15.93 6.40
C THR A 89 14.56 -16.31 5.15
N THR A 90 13.34 -15.82 5.00
CA THR A 90 12.42 -16.20 3.92
C THR A 90 11.92 -14.99 3.15
N GLY A 91 11.92 -15.09 1.81
CA GLY A 91 11.38 -14.07 0.92
C GLY A 91 12.16 -13.96 -0.40
N PRO A 92 11.69 -13.13 -1.36
CA PRO A 92 12.36 -12.85 -2.63
C PRO A 92 13.65 -12.01 -2.46
N GLY A 93 13.95 -11.56 -1.23
CA GLY A 93 15.06 -10.68 -0.90
C GLY A 93 14.57 -9.31 -0.46
N VAL A 94 15.31 -8.67 0.45
CA VAL A 94 15.01 -7.31 0.92
C VAL A 94 15.64 -6.31 -0.02
N THR A 95 14.84 -5.39 -0.53
CA THR A 95 15.35 -4.28 -1.33
C THR A 95 15.36 -2.98 -0.54
N ASP A 96 14.39 -2.80 0.37
CA ASP A 96 14.14 -1.50 1.00
C ASP A 96 13.92 -1.61 2.51
N TYR A 97 14.49 -0.66 3.23
CA TYR A 97 14.16 -0.33 4.61
C TYR A 97 13.76 1.14 4.67
N VAL A 98 12.59 1.40 5.23
CA VAL A 98 12.08 2.75 5.48
C VAL A 98 11.94 2.93 6.98
N THR A 99 12.63 3.93 7.51
CA THR A 99 12.56 4.31 8.93
C THR A 99 11.71 5.54 9.08
N HIS A 100 10.81 5.53 10.06
CA HIS A 100 9.83 6.59 10.28
C HIS A 100 10.14 7.35 11.58
N GLU A 101 10.17 8.68 11.52
CA GLU A 101 10.29 9.52 12.73
C GLU A 101 9.09 9.31 13.66
N GLN A 102 9.22 9.68 14.94
CA GLN A 102 8.18 9.44 15.95
C GLN A 102 6.83 10.08 15.60
N GLU A 103 6.84 11.25 14.96
CA GLU A 103 5.65 12.01 14.55
C GLU A 103 5.37 11.89 13.04
N CYS A 104 5.61 10.71 12.46
CA CYS A 104 5.38 10.45 11.04
C CYS A 104 3.88 10.31 10.71
N THR A 105 3.44 11.00 9.65
CA THR A 105 2.08 10.87 9.10
C THR A 105 2.13 10.76 7.57
N TYR A 106 1.34 9.85 7.02
CA TYR A 106 1.09 9.76 5.59
C TYR A 106 -0.30 10.32 5.28
N SER A 107 -0.44 10.97 4.12
CA SER A 107 -1.73 11.53 3.68
C SER A 107 -2.08 11.12 2.24
N THR A 108 -1.32 10.18 1.67
CA THR A 108 -1.44 9.78 0.27
C THR A 108 -1.35 8.27 0.16
N PHE A 109 -2.13 7.69 -0.75
CA PHE A 109 -2.01 6.29 -1.13
C PHE A 109 -0.85 6.09 -2.10
N GLY A 110 -0.01 5.11 -1.83
CA GLY A 110 0.90 4.52 -2.81
C GLY A 110 0.17 3.45 -3.62
N ILE A 111 0.52 3.30 -4.89
CA ILE A 111 0.10 2.16 -5.70
C ILE A 111 1.27 1.66 -6.53
N HIS A 112 1.50 0.34 -6.46
CA HIS A 112 2.49 -0.36 -7.27
C HIS A 112 1.75 -1.13 -8.36
N VAL A 113 1.93 -0.70 -9.62
CA VAL A 113 1.21 -1.28 -10.78
C VAL A 113 1.85 -2.60 -11.23
N GLY A 114 3.19 -2.69 -11.21
CA GLY A 114 3.95 -3.86 -11.67
C GLY A 114 4.55 -4.72 -10.56
N GLN A 115 4.44 -4.29 -9.30
CA GLN A 115 5.09 -4.89 -8.14
C GLN A 115 4.04 -5.16 -7.05
N GLY A 116 4.12 -6.33 -6.41
CA GLY A 116 3.43 -6.60 -5.16
C GLY A 116 4.40 -6.42 -4.00
N ASP A 117 3.90 -5.96 -2.86
CA ASP A 117 4.73 -5.67 -1.69
C ASP A 117 4.60 -6.78 -0.66
N ARG A 118 5.69 -6.99 0.08
CA ARG A 118 5.73 -7.94 1.19
C ARG A 118 6.35 -7.22 2.38
N LEU A 119 5.48 -6.60 3.17
CA LEU A 119 5.85 -5.65 4.19
C LEU A 119 5.95 -6.34 5.57
N ALA A 120 7.09 -6.17 6.23
CA ALA A 120 7.24 -6.45 7.65
C ALA A 120 7.45 -5.14 8.42
N PHE A 121 6.87 -5.06 9.62
CA PHE A 121 6.91 -3.86 10.45
C PHE A 121 7.61 -4.17 11.78
N PHE A 122 8.62 -3.38 12.11
CA PHE A 122 9.43 -3.53 13.33
C PHE A 122 9.27 -2.29 14.20
N GLY A 123 9.18 -2.49 15.52
CA GLY A 123 9.04 -1.40 16.48
C GLY A 123 8.84 -1.96 17.90
N GLU A 124 8.38 -1.12 18.82
CA GLU A 124 8.21 -1.46 20.24
C GLU A 124 6.82 -2.05 20.54
N GLY A 125 6.18 -2.69 19.56
CA GLY A 125 4.86 -3.29 19.69
C GLY A 125 3.68 -2.32 19.49
N GLN A 126 3.92 -1.09 19.01
CA GLN A 126 2.84 -0.17 18.63
C GLN A 126 1.89 -0.75 17.56
N ASN A 127 0.66 -0.25 17.54
CA ASN A 127 -0.33 -0.60 16.52
C ASN A 127 -0.22 0.33 15.30
N ILE A 128 -0.35 -0.25 14.12
CA ILE A 128 -0.45 0.43 12.84
C ILE A 128 -1.82 0.17 12.23
N SER A 129 -2.25 1.06 11.33
CA SER A 129 -3.40 0.83 10.46
C SER A 129 -2.95 0.79 9.01
N VAL A 130 -3.43 -0.20 8.26
CA VAL A 130 -3.18 -0.34 6.83
C VAL A 130 -4.51 -0.17 6.11
N HIS A 131 -4.57 0.85 5.25
CA HIS A 131 -5.74 1.15 4.43
C HIS A 131 -5.48 0.63 3.03
N LEU A 132 -6.38 -0.19 2.51
CA LEU A 132 -6.23 -0.86 1.22
C LEU A 132 -7.40 -0.56 0.31
N SER A 133 -7.13 -0.37 -0.98
CA SER A 133 -8.13 -0.17 -2.03
C SER A 133 -7.80 -1.02 -3.25
N ASP A 134 -8.71 -1.93 -3.62
CA ASP A 134 -8.54 -2.80 -4.78
C ASP A 134 -8.81 -2.03 -6.08
N CYS A 135 -7.75 -1.68 -6.81
CA CYS A 135 -7.83 -0.92 -8.06
C CYS A 135 -7.85 -1.81 -9.29
N ARG A 136 -7.97 -3.14 -9.12
CA ARG A 136 -8.03 -4.09 -10.23
C ARG A 136 -9.43 -4.10 -10.84
N ASN A 137 -9.49 -4.23 -12.16
CA ASN A 137 -10.76 -4.27 -12.92
C ASN A 137 -11.25 -5.70 -13.20
N ASP A 138 -10.39 -6.70 -13.02
CA ASP A 138 -10.69 -8.12 -13.23
C ASP A 138 -11.33 -8.80 -12.01
N VAL A 139 -11.36 -8.11 -10.86
CA VAL A 139 -12.08 -8.55 -9.67
C VAL A 139 -13.53 -8.09 -9.74
N GLY A 140 -14.48 -8.94 -9.32
CA GLY A 140 -15.93 -8.65 -9.41
C GLY A 140 -16.43 -7.49 -8.52
N ARG A 141 -15.54 -6.79 -7.82
CA ARG A 141 -15.81 -5.64 -6.94
C ARG A 141 -14.65 -4.62 -7.01
N PRO A 142 -14.45 -3.93 -8.16
CA PRO A 142 -13.43 -2.88 -8.25
C PRO A 142 -13.75 -1.75 -7.25
N GLY A 143 -12.72 -1.19 -6.63
CA GLY A 143 -12.86 -0.11 -5.65
C GLY A 143 -13.27 -0.57 -4.24
N ALA A 144 -13.19 -1.86 -3.93
CA ALA A 144 -13.39 -2.37 -2.58
C ALA A 144 -12.28 -1.87 -1.65
N GLU A 145 -12.68 -1.30 -0.51
CA GLU A 145 -11.76 -0.77 0.50
C GLU A 145 -11.82 -1.59 1.80
N ILE A 146 -10.67 -1.84 2.44
CA ILE A 146 -10.60 -2.40 3.79
C ILE A 146 -9.60 -1.62 4.64
N THR A 147 -9.75 -1.70 5.96
CA THR A 147 -8.73 -1.24 6.92
C THR A 147 -8.32 -2.40 7.81
N ILE A 148 -7.02 -2.60 7.99
CA ILE A 148 -6.44 -3.63 8.85
C ILE A 148 -5.72 -2.92 10.00
N GLY A 149 -6.11 -3.19 11.24
CA GLY A 149 -5.38 -2.80 12.44
C GLY A 149 -4.54 -3.96 12.95
N LEU A 150 -3.24 -3.73 13.18
CA LEU A 150 -2.33 -4.76 13.69
C LEU A 150 -1.18 -4.16 14.50
N ALA A 151 -0.65 -4.92 15.47
CA ALA A 151 0.61 -4.59 16.12
C ALA A 151 1.81 -4.84 15.18
N VAL A 152 2.87 -4.05 15.28
CA VAL A 152 4.13 -4.36 14.58
C VAL A 152 4.72 -5.66 15.11
N SER A 153 5.30 -6.47 14.23
CA SER A 153 5.84 -7.78 14.58
C SER A 153 6.82 -8.26 13.51
N PRO A 154 8.01 -8.77 13.90
CA PRO A 154 8.94 -9.38 12.96
C PRO A 154 8.46 -10.75 12.45
N TYR A 155 7.50 -11.37 13.13
CA TYR A 155 7.06 -12.75 12.87
C TYR A 155 6.03 -12.88 11.76
N ARG A 156 5.58 -11.75 11.18
CA ARG A 156 4.60 -11.75 10.10
C ARG A 156 4.93 -10.75 9.01
N VAL A 157 4.55 -11.10 7.78
CA VAL A 157 4.64 -10.26 6.59
C VAL A 157 3.24 -10.04 6.06
N LEU A 158 2.91 -8.79 5.75
CA LEU A 158 1.71 -8.43 5.01
C LEU A 158 2.02 -8.44 3.50
N THR A 159 1.39 -9.35 2.78
CA THR A 159 1.45 -9.42 1.33
C THR A 159 0.35 -8.54 0.72
N ILE A 160 0.74 -7.56 -0.10
CA ILE A 160 -0.15 -6.65 -0.83
C ILE A 160 0.04 -6.90 -2.34
N PRO A 161 -0.95 -7.48 -3.03
CA PRO A 161 -0.82 -7.76 -4.46
C PRO A 161 -0.72 -6.52 -5.34
N LYS A 162 -0.16 -6.72 -6.54
CA LYS A 162 -0.18 -5.74 -7.64
C LYS A 162 -1.60 -5.21 -7.86
N GLY A 163 -1.73 -3.90 -8.04
CA GLY A 163 -3.02 -3.26 -8.29
C GLY A 163 -3.89 -3.07 -7.03
N VAL A 164 -3.40 -3.40 -5.84
CA VAL A 164 -4.01 -2.95 -4.57
C VAL A 164 -3.24 -1.72 -4.08
N ALA A 165 -3.91 -0.58 -4.02
CA ALA A 165 -3.35 0.65 -3.46
C ALA A 165 -3.35 0.59 -1.94
N HIS A 166 -2.36 1.22 -1.30
CA HIS A 166 -2.26 1.22 0.16
C HIS A 166 -1.76 2.54 0.74
N THR A 167 -2.17 2.85 1.98
CA THR A 167 -1.55 3.86 2.84
C THR A 167 -1.52 3.35 4.28
N LEU A 168 -0.64 3.92 5.11
CA LEU A 168 -0.40 3.43 6.46
C LEU A 168 -0.37 4.57 7.47
N ASP A 169 -1.00 4.31 8.62
CA ASP A 169 -1.00 5.19 9.79
C ASP A 169 -0.34 4.50 11.00
N GLY A 170 0.09 5.31 11.96
CA GLY A 170 0.71 4.82 13.21
C GLY A 170 2.16 4.37 13.06
N LEU A 171 2.84 4.80 11.99
CA LEU A 171 4.23 4.41 11.70
C LEU A 171 5.28 5.11 12.57
N GLY A 172 4.91 5.91 13.55
CA GLY A 172 5.85 6.58 14.45
C GLY A 172 6.85 5.61 15.09
N GLY A 173 8.15 5.79 14.82
CA GLY A 173 9.20 4.91 15.34
C GLY A 173 9.18 3.48 14.78
N VAL A 174 8.44 3.23 13.68
CA VAL A 174 8.42 1.94 12.98
C VAL A 174 9.55 1.89 11.95
N VAL A 175 10.09 0.70 11.73
CA VAL A 175 10.86 0.38 10.51
C VAL A 175 10.00 -0.51 9.63
N THR A 176 9.78 -0.09 8.39
CA THR A 176 9.14 -0.92 7.36
C THR A 176 10.24 -1.57 6.53
N ARG A 177 10.17 -2.89 6.38
CA ARG A 177 11.01 -3.69 5.50
C ARG A 177 10.15 -4.20 4.37
N ASP A 178 10.59 -4.01 3.13
CA ASP A 178 9.88 -4.53 1.95
C ASP A 178 10.71 -5.59 1.21
N GLU A 179 10.00 -6.62 0.75
CA GLU A 179 10.52 -7.72 -0.06
C GLU A 179 9.69 -7.85 -1.35
N PRO A 180 9.80 -6.89 -2.27
CA PRO A 180 8.89 -6.77 -3.40
C PRO A 180 8.97 -7.96 -4.35
N VAL A 181 7.83 -8.29 -4.96
CA VAL A 181 7.69 -9.34 -5.98
C VAL A 181 7.30 -8.69 -7.31
N TRP A 182 8.17 -8.86 -8.31
CA TRP A 182 8.08 -8.25 -9.65
C TRP A 182 7.24 -9.05 -10.65
#